data_AF-A0A8T3MH57-F1
#
_entry.id   AF-A0A8T3MH57-F1
#
_cell.length_a   1.000
_cell.length_b   1.000
_cell.length_c   1.000
_cell.angle_alpha   90.00
_cell.angle_beta   90.00
_cell.angle_gamma   90.00
#
_symmetry.space_group_name_H-M   'P 1'
#
loop_
_entity.id
_entity.type
_entity.pdbx_description
1 polymer ?
#
loop_
_entity_poly.entity_id
_entity_poly.type
_entity_poly.pdbx_seq_one_letter_code
_entity_poly.pdbx_strand_id
1 'polypeptide(L)' 'AIARIGAKKEGELRSERIRPDGTHRTSVVFAVVEPDWPETRRRLEALLGR' A
#
# COMPACT_ATOMS: atom_id res chain seq x y z
N ALA A 1 -0.79 -7.32 -0.13
CA ALA A 1 -1.75 -6.85 -1.14
C ALA A 1 -1.16 -5.72 -1.97
N ILE A 2 -0.94 -4.52 -1.41
CA ILE A 2 -0.45 -3.35 -2.16
C ILE A 2 1.08 -3.34 -2.37
N ALA A 3 1.87 -3.83 -1.42
CA ALA A 3 3.33 -3.97 -1.61
C ALA A 3 3.72 -4.87 -2.80
N ARG A 4 2.86 -5.82 -3.17
CA ARG A 4 3.12 -6.77 -4.28
C ARG A 4 3.13 -6.09 -5.65
N ILE A 5 2.38 -4.98 -5.79
CA ILE A 5 2.29 -4.26 -7.07
C ILE A 5 3.44 -3.25 -7.25
N GLY A 6 4.32 -3.08 -6.27
CA GLY A 6 5.46 -2.14 -6.35
C GLY A 6 5.33 -0.90 -5.47
N ALA A 7 4.20 -0.71 -4.79
CA ALA A 7 4.01 0.40 -3.85
C ALA A 7 4.94 0.28 -2.63
N LYS A 8 5.55 1.40 -2.24
CA LYS A 8 6.48 1.49 -1.10
C LYS A 8 5.73 1.85 0.18
N LYS A 9 6.20 1.33 1.32
CA LYS A 9 5.65 1.64 2.65
C LYS A 9 6.21 2.98 3.11
N GLU A 10 5.33 3.95 3.32
CA GLU A 10 5.71 5.30 3.77
C GLU A 10 5.65 5.43 5.29
N GLY A 11 4.73 4.72 5.95
CA GLY A 11 4.63 4.82 7.40
C GLY A 11 3.45 4.09 8.02
N GLU A 12 3.30 4.29 9.32
CA GLU A 12 2.22 3.74 10.13
C GLU A 12 1.52 4.84 10.92
N LEU A 13 0.22 4.96 10.70
CA LEU A 13 -0.66 5.86 11.45
C LEU A 13 -1.19 5.09 12.66
N ARG A 14 -0.53 5.27 13.80
CA ARG A 14 -0.88 4.59 15.06
C ARG A 14 -2.18 5.15 15.61
N SER A 15 -3.10 4.26 16.00
CA SER A 15 -4.40 4.62 16.56
C SER A 15 -5.24 5.56 15.69
N GLU A 16 -5.06 5.49 14.36
CA GLU A 16 -5.79 6.30 13.37
C GLU A 16 -7.31 6.19 13.53
N ARG A 17 -7.81 4.99 13.87
CA ARG A 17 -9.25 4.74 14.00
C ARG A 17 -9.56 3.82 15.17
N ILE A 18 -10.73 4.01 15.76
CA ILE A 18 -11.33 3.08 16.71
C ILE A 18 -12.28 2.15 15.94
N ARG A 19 -12.16 0.84 16.16
CA ARG A 19 -13.07 -0.16 15.59
C ARG A 19 -14.39 -0.21 16.38
N PRO A 20 -15.47 -0.80 15.82
CA PRO A 20 -16.73 -0.94 16.55
C PRO A 20 -16.62 -1.68 17.89
N ASP A 21 -15.61 -2.54 18.05
CA ASP A 21 -15.30 -3.27 19.28
C ASP A 21 -14.48 -2.46 20.30
N GLY A 22 -14.18 -1.19 20.02
CA GLY A 22 -13.39 -0.31 20.89
C GLY A 22 -11.87 -0.43 20.73
N THR A 23 -11.37 -1.35 19.89
CA THR A 23 -9.91 -1.50 19.69
C THR A 23 -9.33 -0.43 18.77
N HIS A 24 -8.10 -0.01 19.05
CA HIS A 24 -7.37 0.89 18.15
C HIS A 24 -6.87 0.17 16.90
N ARG A 25 -7.02 0.82 15.75
CA ARG A 25 -6.49 0.39 14.46
C ARG A 25 -5.29 1.25 14.08
N THR A 26 -4.20 0.58 13.73
CA THR A 26 -3.08 1.19 13.02
C THR A 26 -3.26 0.97 11.52
N SER A 27 -3.07 2.03 10.74
CA SER A 27 -3.10 1.97 9.28
C SER A 27 -1.69 2.09 8.73
N VAL A 28 -1.33 1.19 7.80
CA VAL A 28 -0.05 1.23 7.08
C VAL A 28 -0.27 1.97 5.77
N VAL A 29 0.48 3.05 5.56
CA VAL A 29 0.39 3.88 4.36
C VAL A 29 1.39 3.39 3.32
N PHE A 30 0.90 3.24 2.08
CA PHE A 30 1.71 2.91 0.92
C PHE A 30 1.55 3.98 -0.16
N ALA A 31 2.60 4.24 -0.92
CA ALA A 31 2.58 5.18 -2.03
C ALA A 31 3.27 4.63 -3.27
N VAL A 32 2.89 5.18 -4.42
CA VAL A 32 3.61 5.08 -5.70
C VAL A 32 3.74 6.51 -6.19
N VAL A 33 4.98 6.97 -6.35
CA VAL A 33 5.28 8.29 -6.91
C VAL A 33 5.78 8.17 -8.34
N GLU A 34 5.90 9.28 -9.06
CA GLU A 34 6.26 9.29 -10.49
C GLU A 34 7.51 8.45 -10.84
N PRO A 35 8.63 8.53 -10.08
CA PRO A 35 9.79 7.68 -10.33
C PRO A 35 9.55 6.17 -10.15
N ASP A 36 8.57 5.78 -9.32
CA ASP A 36 8.26 4.38 -9.03
C ASP A 36 7.30 3.75 -10.05
N TRP A 37 6.65 4.58 -10.86
CA TRP A 37 5.60 4.13 -11.77
C TRP A 37 6.08 3.11 -12.82
N PRO A 38 7.24 3.26 -13.48
CA PRO A 38 7.69 2.30 -14.49
C PRO A 38 7.83 0.88 -13.94
N GLU A 39 8.36 0.74 -12.71
CA GLU A 39 8.49 -0.57 -12.06
C GLU A 39 7.13 -1.12 -11.61
N THR A 40 6.33 -0.27 -10.96
CA THR A 40 4.98 -0.63 -10.49
C THR A 40 4.11 -1.14 -11.65
N ARG A 41 4.16 -0.44 -12.79
CA ARG A 41 3.44 -0.80 -14.00
C ARG A 41 3.87 -2.18 -14.52
N ARG A 42 5.18 -2.44 -14.64
CA ARG A 42 5.68 -3.75 -15.09
C ARG A 42 5.20 -4.89 -14.19
N ARG A 43 5.21 -4.69 -12.86
CA ARG A 43 4.71 -5.68 -11.90
C ARG A 43 3.21 -5.90 -12.04
N LEU A 44 2.43 -4.84 -12.26
CA LEU A 44 0.99 -4.93 -12.52
C LEU A 44 0.68 -5.70 -13.80
N GLU A 45 1.36 -5.39 -14.91
CA GLU A 45 1.21 -6.09 -16.19
C GLU A 45 1.51 -7.60 -16.02
N ALA A 46 2.61 -7.93 -15.36
CA ALA A 46 2.96 -9.32 -15.04
C ALA A 46 1.92 -10.04 -14.17
N LEU A 47 1.31 -9.35 -13.20
CA LEU A 47 0.25 -9.91 -12.36
C LEU A 47 -1.07 -10.12 -13.11
N LEU A 48 -1.35 -9.28 -14.12
CA LEU A 48 -2.52 -9.38 -14.98
C LEU A 48 -2.32 -10.37 -16.14
N GLY A 49 -1.11 -10.89 -16.33
CA GLY A 49 -0.77 -11.81 -17.42
C GLY A 49 -0.80 -11.15 -18.79
N ARG A 50 -0.46 -9.86 -18.85
CA ARG A 50 -0.48 -9.01 -20.04
C ARG A 50 0.93 -8.55 -20.40
#